data_AF-A0A1H5LSH4-F1
#
_entry.id   AF-A0A1H5LSH4-F1
#
_cell.length_a   1.000
_cell.length_b   1.000
_cell.length_c   1.000
_cell.angle_alpha   90.00
_cell.angle_beta   90.00
_cell.angle_gamma   90.00
#
_symmetry.space_group_name_H-M   'P 1'
#
loop_
_entity.id
_entity.type
_entity.pdbx_description
1 polymer ?
#
loop_
_entity_poly.entity_id
_entity_poly.type
_entity_poly.pdbx_seq_one_letter_code
_entity_poly.pdbx_strand_id
1 'polypeptide(L)'
;MNPHPPNPASGGKPPTPQSLRQQYESGATVEELMTASGLSYGTLLNRLRDAGTEMRTSWQTRRMRADPQARRRLAAHLRTLYEKHGATLTELAAATGESRIVARRLLIEAGGTVRTTQQTRRIRSAAGAARRRELALSLRARYEADATVPALAKEFNFSTATVYRLLHQADTPMRPQHRHGPAGQTGAR
;
A
#
# COMPACT_ATOMS: atom_id res chain seq x y z
N MET A 1 -35.83 17.13 -9.38
CA MET A 1 -36.17 16.10 -8.38
C MET A 1 -35.19 14.94 -8.50
N ASN A 2 -34.81 14.33 -7.36
CA ASN A 2 -34.33 12.95 -7.13
C ASN A 2 -33.47 12.89 -5.84
N PRO A 3 -33.88 12.18 -4.76
CA PRO A 3 -33.18 12.15 -3.46
C PRO A 3 -32.36 10.85 -3.19
N HIS A 4 -31.71 10.75 -2.02
CA HIS A 4 -30.78 9.65 -1.67
C HIS A 4 -30.59 9.35 -0.14
N PRO A 5 -30.01 8.19 0.30
CA PRO A 5 -30.50 7.40 1.46
C PRO A 5 -29.47 6.78 2.49
N PRO A 6 -29.80 6.63 3.80
CA PRO A 6 -28.56 6.08 5.35
C PRO A 6 -28.09 4.67 6.03
N ASN A 7 -28.72 3.46 6.21
CA ASN A 7 -28.62 2.39 7.37
C ASN A 7 -27.38 2.26 8.38
N PRO A 8 -27.35 1.70 9.67
CA PRO A 8 -28.29 1.19 10.77
C PRO A 8 -28.06 1.67 12.27
N ALA A 9 -28.85 1.25 13.31
CA ALA A 9 -28.49 1.05 14.77
C ALA A 9 -29.59 0.41 15.71
N SER A 10 -29.25 -0.17 16.89
CA SER A 10 -30.22 -0.80 17.82
C SER A 10 -29.80 -0.81 19.31
N GLY A 11 -30.75 -0.98 20.25
CA GLY A 11 -30.43 -1.20 21.69
C GLY A 11 -31.49 -0.78 22.73
N GLY A 12 -32.37 0.19 22.46
CA GLY A 12 -33.35 0.67 23.44
C GLY A 12 -34.41 1.61 22.85
N LYS A 13 -35.65 1.50 23.33
CA LYS A 13 -36.90 1.83 22.61
C LYS A 13 -37.04 1.07 21.27
N PRO A 14 -38.26 0.73 20.81
CA PRO A 14 -38.43 0.30 19.42
C PRO A 14 -37.95 1.45 18.53
N PRO A 15 -37.02 1.21 17.57
CA PRO A 15 -36.37 2.30 16.86
C PRO A 15 -37.42 3.13 16.13
N THR A 16 -37.44 4.43 16.44
CA THR A 16 -38.50 5.35 16.01
C THR A 16 -38.49 5.48 14.49
N PRO A 17 -39.58 5.87 13.80
CA PRO A 17 -39.56 6.07 12.36
C PRO A 17 -38.45 7.03 11.91
N GLN A 18 -38.19 8.10 12.67
CA GLN A 18 -37.08 9.02 12.43
C GLN A 18 -35.71 8.41 12.74
N SER A 19 -35.58 7.56 13.77
CA SER A 19 -34.33 6.84 14.02
C SER A 19 -34.09 5.80 12.93
N LEU A 20 -35.07 4.96 12.57
CA LEU A 20 -35.02 4.06 11.41
C LEU A 20 -34.77 4.81 10.11
N ARG A 21 -35.26 6.05 9.95
CA ARG A 21 -34.90 6.92 8.82
C ARG A 21 -33.45 7.35 8.92
N GLN A 22 -33.05 8.16 9.90
CA GLN A 22 -31.68 8.67 10.08
C GLN A 22 -30.65 7.54 10.25
N GLN A 23 -31.13 6.34 10.56
CA GLN A 23 -30.48 5.08 10.32
C GLN A 23 -30.50 4.74 8.85
N TYR A 24 -31.62 4.52 8.11
CA TYR A 24 -31.78 4.17 6.66
C TYR A 24 -31.09 5.04 5.60
N GLU A 25 -30.73 6.35 5.86
CA GLU A 25 -28.85 8.37 4.97
C GLU A 25 -27.22 8.28 4.91
N SER A 26 -26.48 7.95 5.98
CA SER A 26 -25.13 7.38 6.12
C SER A 26 -24.69 6.14 5.29
N GLY A 27 -25.45 5.65 4.30
CA GLY A 27 -25.05 4.62 3.31
C GLY A 27 -25.61 3.18 3.26
N ALA A 28 -25.96 2.45 4.32
CA ALA A 28 -26.11 0.97 4.21
C ALA A 28 -27.55 0.45 3.80
N THR A 29 -27.96 -0.80 4.05
CA THR A 29 -29.15 -1.42 3.38
C THR A 29 -30.41 -1.69 4.23
N VAL A 30 -31.54 -1.99 3.56
CA VAL A 30 -32.83 -2.40 4.15
C VAL A 30 -32.72 -3.73 4.92
N GLU A 31 -31.83 -4.61 4.44
CA GLU A 31 -31.63 -5.98 4.90
C GLU A 31 -30.89 -5.98 6.24
N GLU A 32 -29.81 -5.20 6.33
CA GLU A 32 -29.10 -4.90 7.58
C GLU A 32 -29.97 -4.13 8.58
N LEU A 33 -30.88 -3.26 8.10
CA LEU A 33 -31.86 -2.54 8.93
C LEU A 33 -32.80 -3.51 9.66
N MET A 34 -33.32 -4.54 8.97
CA MET A 34 -34.15 -5.57 9.60
C MET A 34 -33.36 -6.34 10.66
N THR A 35 -32.16 -6.81 10.30
CA THR A 35 -31.30 -7.59 11.21
C THR A 35 -30.92 -6.82 12.47
N ALA A 36 -30.70 -5.49 12.37
CA ALA A 36 -30.45 -4.63 13.52
C ALA A 36 -31.72 -4.36 14.36
N SER A 37 -32.86 -4.09 13.72
CA SER A 37 -34.08 -3.63 14.40
C SER A 37 -35.04 -4.73 14.86
N GLY A 38 -34.88 -5.97 14.37
CA GLY A 38 -35.79 -7.08 14.62
C GLY A 38 -37.17 -6.95 13.94
N LEU A 39 -37.35 -5.96 13.05
CA LEU A 39 -38.62 -5.68 12.40
C LEU A 39 -38.78 -6.44 11.08
N SER A 40 -40.02 -6.91 10.80
CA SER A 40 -40.35 -7.52 9.51
C SER A 40 -40.20 -6.53 8.35
N TYR A 41 -39.88 -7.03 7.15
CA TYR A 41 -39.64 -6.23 5.94
C TYR A 41 -40.76 -5.22 5.64
N GLY A 42 -42.03 -5.66 5.74
CA GLY A 42 -43.19 -4.80 5.51
C GLY A 42 -43.37 -3.74 6.60
N THR A 43 -43.18 -4.12 7.88
CA THR A 43 -43.23 -3.17 9.01
C THR A 43 -42.14 -2.11 8.92
N LEU A 44 -40.94 -2.51 8.53
CA LEU A 44 -39.79 -1.63 8.35
C LEU A 44 -40.02 -0.67 7.17
N LEU A 45 -40.43 -1.19 6.00
CA LEU A 45 -40.78 -0.36 4.83
C LEU A 45 -41.88 0.66 5.13
N ASN A 46 -42.91 0.28 5.87
CA ASN A 46 -43.97 1.20 6.26
C ASN A 46 -43.43 2.29 7.20
N ARG A 47 -42.70 1.94 8.27
CA ARG A 47 -42.06 2.96 9.15
C ARG A 47 -41.10 3.91 8.41
N LEU A 48 -40.42 3.44 7.36
CA LEU A 48 -39.59 4.32 6.53
C LEU A 48 -40.43 5.27 5.68
N ARG A 49 -41.56 4.83 5.11
CA ARG A 49 -42.52 5.69 4.39
C ARG A 49 -43.21 6.67 5.33
N ASP A 50 -43.58 6.25 6.54
CA ASP A 50 -44.17 7.09 7.60
C ASP A 50 -43.20 8.20 8.03
N ALA A 51 -41.89 7.93 7.97
CA ALA A 51 -40.83 8.92 8.17
C ALA A 51 -40.49 9.76 6.92
N GLY A 52 -41.26 9.63 5.84
CA GLY A 52 -41.08 10.33 4.57
C GLY A 52 -39.81 9.94 3.81
N THR A 53 -39.40 8.66 3.88
CA THR A 53 -38.14 8.18 3.30
C THR A 53 -38.37 7.47 1.96
N GLU A 54 -37.72 7.95 0.90
CA GLU A 54 -37.74 7.30 -0.42
C GLU A 54 -36.77 6.11 -0.50
N MET A 55 -37.11 5.12 -1.34
CA MET A 55 -36.42 3.83 -1.39
C MET A 55 -35.30 3.79 -2.44
N ARG A 56 -34.18 3.15 -2.08
CA ARG A 56 -33.04 2.87 -2.99
C ARG A 56 -33.44 1.99 -4.17
N THR A 57 -32.93 2.31 -5.36
CA THR A 57 -32.83 1.34 -6.45
C THR A 57 -31.67 0.36 -6.20
N SER A 58 -31.74 -0.82 -6.83
CA SER A 58 -30.74 -1.89 -6.70
C SER A 58 -29.32 -1.48 -7.13
N TRP A 59 -29.18 -0.58 -8.12
CA TRP A 59 -27.89 -0.06 -8.59
C TRP A 59 -27.22 0.84 -7.54
N GLN A 60 -28.00 1.69 -6.87
CA GLN A 60 -27.52 2.61 -5.85
C GLN A 60 -27.00 1.83 -4.62
N THR A 61 -27.75 0.81 -4.17
CA THR A 61 -27.30 -0.15 -3.16
C THR A 61 -26.02 -0.89 -3.57
N ARG A 62 -25.90 -1.30 -4.85
CA ARG A 62 -24.68 -1.94 -5.37
C ARG A 62 -23.45 -1.03 -5.30
N ARG A 63 -23.61 0.27 -5.55
CA ARG A 63 -22.53 1.26 -5.57
C ARG A 63 -22.00 1.62 -4.18
N MET A 64 -22.80 1.43 -3.13
CA MET A 64 -22.37 1.68 -1.74
C MET A 64 -21.63 0.49 -1.11
N ARG A 65 -21.81 -0.73 -1.64
CA ARG A 65 -21.11 -1.95 -1.19
C ARG A 65 -19.62 -2.00 -1.56
N ALA A 66 -19.11 -1.05 -2.35
CA ALA A 66 -17.69 -0.92 -2.69
C ALA A 66 -16.94 -0.13 -1.58
N ASP A 67 -16.64 -0.80 -0.47
CA ASP A 67 -16.13 -0.27 0.81
C ASP A 67 -15.36 1.08 0.73
N PRO A 68 -15.98 2.19 1.15
CA PRO A 68 -15.36 3.52 1.16
C PRO A 68 -14.13 3.64 2.07
N GLN A 69 -14.02 2.87 3.15
CA GLN A 69 -12.84 2.90 4.03
C GLN A 69 -11.68 2.09 3.47
N ALA A 70 -11.90 0.85 3.03
CA ALA A 70 -10.86 0.09 2.33
C ALA A 70 -10.37 0.83 1.07
N ARG A 71 -11.29 1.44 0.30
CA ARG A 71 -10.93 2.27 -0.86
C ARG A 71 -10.02 3.45 -0.49
N ARG A 72 -10.32 4.17 0.61
CA ARG A 72 -9.46 5.26 1.13
C ARG A 72 -8.09 4.75 1.59
N ARG A 73 -8.04 3.63 2.31
CA ARG A 73 -6.77 2.99 2.77
C ARG A 73 -5.92 2.55 1.58
N LEU A 74 -6.52 1.91 0.58
CA LEU A 74 -5.87 1.49 -0.66
C LEU A 74 -5.34 2.70 -1.43
N ALA A 75 -6.15 3.74 -1.63
CA ALA A 75 -5.74 4.96 -2.30
C ALA A 75 -4.54 5.64 -1.61
N ALA A 76 -4.54 5.72 -0.27
CA ALA A 76 -3.42 6.25 0.52
C ALA A 76 -2.15 5.38 0.43
N HIS A 77 -2.29 4.05 0.37
CA HIS A 77 -1.18 3.13 0.14
C HIS A 77 -0.57 3.31 -1.26
N LEU A 78 -1.40 3.37 -2.31
CA LEU A 78 -0.93 3.64 -3.67
C LEU A 78 -0.25 5.00 -3.80
N ARG A 79 -0.78 6.03 -3.13
CA ARG A 79 -0.13 7.34 -3.05
C ARG A 79 1.24 7.25 -2.38
N THR A 80 1.37 6.45 -1.32
CA THR A 80 2.66 6.23 -0.63
C THR A 80 3.67 5.51 -1.53
N LEU A 81 3.26 4.46 -2.25
CA LEU A 81 4.07 3.77 -3.27
C LEU A 81 4.50 4.73 -4.40
N TYR A 82 3.57 5.58 -4.84
CA TYR A 82 3.84 6.57 -5.88
C TYR A 82 4.83 7.63 -5.40
N GLU A 83 4.62 8.25 -4.24
CA GLU A 83 5.39 9.37 -3.69
C GLU A 83 6.74 8.97 -3.12
N LYS A 84 6.79 7.99 -2.22
CA LYS A 84 8.05 7.63 -1.51
C LYS A 84 8.91 6.66 -2.32
N HIS A 85 8.31 5.77 -3.11
CA HIS A 85 9.03 4.68 -3.77
C HIS A 85 9.15 4.84 -5.29
N GLY A 86 8.54 5.88 -5.89
CA GLY A 86 8.67 6.16 -7.33
C GLY A 86 7.98 5.11 -8.22
N ALA A 87 6.95 4.45 -7.72
CA ALA A 87 6.13 3.52 -8.51
C ALA A 87 5.49 4.22 -9.72
N THR A 88 5.30 3.50 -10.81
CA THR A 88 4.60 3.94 -12.02
C THR A 88 3.13 3.55 -11.95
N LEU A 89 2.28 4.18 -12.78
CA LEU A 89 0.85 3.81 -12.87
C LEU A 89 0.63 2.34 -13.29
N THR A 90 1.59 1.70 -13.94
CA THR A 90 1.54 0.28 -14.30
C THR A 90 1.90 -0.62 -13.11
N GLU A 91 2.90 -0.24 -12.31
CA GLU A 91 3.24 -0.98 -11.07
C GLU A 91 2.14 -0.81 -10.00
N LEU A 92 1.51 0.37 -9.90
CA LEU A 92 0.33 0.57 -9.04
C LEU A 92 -0.85 -0.31 -9.48
N ALA A 93 -1.10 -0.40 -10.79
CA ALA A 93 -2.15 -1.26 -11.35
C ALA A 93 -1.93 -2.73 -10.96
N ALA A 94 -0.71 -3.24 -11.18
CA ALA A 94 -0.30 -4.59 -10.79
C ALA A 94 -0.43 -4.83 -9.27
N ALA A 95 -0.03 -3.88 -8.43
CA ALA A 95 -0.17 -3.96 -6.97
C ALA A 95 -1.64 -3.99 -6.49
N THR A 96 -2.60 -3.61 -7.34
CA THR A 96 -4.04 -3.68 -7.07
C THR A 96 -4.79 -4.81 -7.79
N GLY A 97 -4.15 -5.53 -8.72
CA GLY A 97 -4.85 -6.45 -9.63
C GLY A 97 -5.87 -5.77 -10.55
N GLU A 98 -5.74 -4.45 -10.75
CA GLU A 98 -6.77 -3.57 -11.30
C GLU A 98 -6.27 -2.80 -12.52
N SER A 99 -7.19 -2.20 -13.28
CA SER A 99 -6.80 -1.46 -14.49
C SER A 99 -5.95 -0.23 -14.18
N ARG A 100 -5.04 0.14 -15.09
CA ARG A 100 -4.26 1.40 -15.02
C ARG A 100 -5.14 2.66 -14.91
N ILE A 101 -6.38 2.60 -15.41
CA ILE A 101 -7.37 3.68 -15.29
C ILE A 101 -7.87 3.76 -13.83
N VAL A 102 -8.20 2.62 -13.21
CA VAL A 102 -8.60 2.55 -11.79
C VAL A 102 -7.46 2.95 -10.87
N ALA A 103 -6.23 2.49 -11.11
CA ALA A 103 -5.06 2.90 -10.33
C ALA A 103 -4.77 4.41 -10.41
N ARG A 104 -4.88 5.01 -11.61
CA ARG A 104 -4.80 6.48 -11.77
C ARG A 104 -5.91 7.20 -11.01
N ARG A 105 -7.13 6.66 -11.04
CA ARG A 105 -8.28 7.23 -10.35
C ARG A 105 -8.11 7.20 -8.83
N LEU A 106 -7.68 6.06 -8.27
CA LEU A 106 -7.37 5.91 -6.84
C LEU A 106 -6.27 6.86 -6.38
N LEU A 107 -5.21 7.05 -7.18
CA LEU A 107 -4.14 8.01 -6.87
C LEU A 107 -4.68 9.45 -6.74
N ILE A 108 -5.57 9.87 -7.66
CA ILE A 108 -6.20 11.19 -7.63
C ILE A 108 -7.20 11.30 -6.46
N GLU A 109 -7.95 10.24 -6.15
CA GLU A 109 -8.85 10.16 -4.99
C GLU A 109 -8.09 10.25 -3.63
N ALA A 110 -6.78 9.96 -3.59
CA ALA A 110 -5.89 10.23 -2.44
C ALA A 110 -5.20 11.62 -2.47
N GLY A 111 -5.54 12.48 -3.44
CA GLY A 111 -4.91 13.79 -3.63
C GLY A 111 -3.52 13.75 -4.28
N GLY A 112 -3.15 12.64 -4.93
CA GLY A 112 -1.88 12.51 -5.67
C GLY A 112 -1.98 13.05 -7.10
N THR A 113 -0.99 13.82 -7.53
CA THR A 113 -0.88 14.35 -8.90
C THR A 113 -0.09 13.41 -9.81
N VAL A 114 -0.37 13.39 -11.11
CA VAL A 114 0.37 12.58 -12.10
C VAL A 114 1.67 13.30 -12.49
N ARG A 115 2.81 12.61 -12.35
CA ARG A 115 4.15 13.15 -12.63
C ARG A 115 4.57 13.02 -14.09
N THR A 116 5.55 13.84 -14.47
CA THR A 116 6.29 13.69 -15.73
C THR A 116 7.22 12.47 -15.69
N THR A 117 7.60 11.99 -16.88
CA THR A 117 8.61 10.93 -17.05
C THR A 117 9.97 11.32 -16.44
N GLN A 118 10.34 12.60 -16.51
CA GLN A 118 11.59 13.12 -15.95
C GLN A 118 11.59 13.11 -14.42
N GLN A 119 10.50 13.56 -13.79
CA GLN A 119 10.31 13.46 -12.32
C GLN A 119 10.36 12.00 -11.87
N THR A 120 9.69 11.10 -12.60
CA THR A 120 9.68 9.66 -12.31
C THR A 120 11.09 9.05 -12.40
N ARG A 121 11.86 9.40 -13.44
CA ARG A 121 13.28 9.00 -13.57
C ARG A 121 14.12 9.52 -12.40
N ARG A 122 13.98 10.78 -12.00
CA ARG A 122 14.73 11.40 -10.88
C ARG A 122 14.44 10.75 -9.53
N ILE A 123 13.18 10.41 -9.26
CA ILE A 123 12.80 9.72 -8.01
C ILE A 123 13.36 8.29 -8.00
N ARG A 124 13.24 7.53 -9.10
CA ARG A 124 13.76 6.16 -9.18
C ARG A 124 15.29 6.10 -9.15
N SER A 125 16.00 7.06 -9.75
CA SER A 125 17.46 7.13 -9.65
C SER A 125 17.92 7.49 -8.23
N ALA A 126 17.21 8.39 -7.54
CA ALA A 126 17.46 8.70 -6.13
C ALA A 126 17.21 7.49 -5.21
N ALA A 127 16.07 6.80 -5.36
CA ALA A 127 15.78 5.58 -4.60
C ALA A 127 16.79 4.45 -4.88
N GLY A 128 17.22 4.29 -6.14
CA GLY A 128 18.28 3.37 -6.53
C GLY A 128 19.68 3.78 -6.04
N ALA A 129 19.93 5.07 -5.80
CA ALA A 129 21.16 5.53 -5.15
C ALA A 129 21.13 5.29 -3.64
N ALA A 130 19.99 5.55 -2.97
CA ALA A 130 19.80 5.26 -1.55
C ALA A 130 20.02 3.78 -1.24
N ARG A 131 19.33 2.86 -1.93
CA ARG A 131 19.53 1.41 -1.78
C ARG A 131 20.97 0.94 -1.99
N ARG A 132 21.69 1.55 -2.95
CA ARG A 132 23.11 1.25 -3.17
C ARG A 132 24.01 1.79 -2.06
N ARG A 133 23.66 2.93 -1.45
CA ARG A 133 24.37 3.47 -0.27
C ARG A 133 24.11 2.62 0.98
N GLU A 134 22.87 2.20 1.20
CA GLU A 134 22.49 1.27 2.29
C GLU A 134 23.27 -0.05 2.18
N LEU A 135 23.32 -0.64 0.98
CA LEU A 135 24.11 -1.85 0.70
C LEU A 135 25.62 -1.62 0.85
N ALA A 136 26.15 -0.48 0.39
CA ALA A 136 27.56 -0.15 0.53
C ALA A 136 27.96 0.00 2.02
N LEU A 137 27.10 0.60 2.84
CA LEU A 137 27.29 0.73 4.29
C LEU A 137 27.18 -0.62 5.03
N SER A 138 26.27 -1.52 4.63
CA SER A 138 26.17 -2.84 5.24
C SER A 138 27.32 -3.78 4.86
N LEU A 139 27.84 -3.67 3.63
CA LEU A 139 29.10 -4.32 3.21
C LEU A 139 30.30 -3.75 3.98
N ARG A 140 30.38 -2.43 4.15
CA ARG A 140 31.42 -1.76 4.94
C ARG A 140 31.45 -2.25 6.39
N ALA A 141 30.31 -2.26 7.08
CA ALA A 141 30.25 -2.71 8.47
C ALA A 141 30.72 -4.16 8.65
N ARG A 142 30.46 -5.05 7.67
CA ARG A 142 30.97 -6.43 7.68
C ARG A 142 32.46 -6.53 7.36
N TYR A 143 32.97 -5.69 6.46
CA TYR A 143 34.40 -5.61 6.13
C TYR A 143 35.25 -5.01 7.26
N GLU A 144 34.67 -4.08 8.02
CA GLU A 144 35.24 -3.57 9.27
C GLU A 144 35.23 -4.70 10.33
N ALA A 145 34.16 -5.49 10.44
CA ALA A 145 34.09 -6.73 11.23
C ALA A 145 34.77 -7.96 10.56
N ASP A 146 35.98 -7.78 10.01
CA ASP A 146 36.89 -8.80 9.47
C ASP A 146 36.41 -9.69 8.30
N ALA A 147 35.21 -9.47 7.73
CA ALA A 147 34.79 -10.21 6.54
C ALA A 147 35.62 -9.85 5.29
N THR A 148 36.23 -10.85 4.64
CA THR A 148 37.06 -10.62 3.45
C THR A 148 36.21 -10.33 2.20
N VAL A 149 36.77 -9.58 1.24
CA VAL A 149 36.06 -9.24 -0.02
C VAL A 149 35.58 -10.49 -0.79
N PRO A 150 36.35 -11.60 -0.90
CA PRO A 150 35.84 -12.84 -1.51
C PRO A 150 34.70 -13.51 -0.72
N ALA A 151 34.70 -13.42 0.61
CA ALA A 151 33.60 -13.95 1.43
C ALA A 151 32.31 -13.13 1.22
N LEU A 152 32.40 -11.80 1.26
CA LEU A 152 31.28 -10.90 0.98
C LEU A 152 30.75 -11.06 -0.46
N ALA A 153 31.64 -11.26 -1.44
CA ALA A 153 31.26 -11.56 -2.83
C ALA A 153 30.42 -12.84 -2.94
N LYS A 154 30.85 -13.91 -2.24
CA LYS A 154 30.09 -15.18 -2.20
C LYS A 154 28.76 -15.05 -1.45
N GLU A 155 28.74 -14.37 -0.31
CA GLU A 155 27.55 -14.23 0.54
C GLU A 155 26.43 -13.42 -0.13
N PHE A 156 26.77 -12.28 -0.74
CA PHE A 156 25.80 -11.42 -1.41
C PHE A 156 25.60 -11.76 -2.90
N ASN A 157 26.21 -12.84 -3.40
CA ASN A 157 26.19 -13.27 -4.80
C ASN A 157 26.57 -12.14 -5.79
N PHE A 158 27.70 -11.46 -5.51
CA PHE A 158 28.26 -10.39 -6.34
C PHE A 158 29.66 -10.73 -6.82
N SER A 159 30.11 -10.13 -7.92
CA SER A 159 31.52 -10.16 -8.30
C SER A 159 32.37 -9.39 -7.27
N THR A 160 33.59 -9.84 -7.01
CA THR A 160 34.55 -9.16 -6.12
C THR A 160 34.77 -7.70 -6.51
N ALA A 161 34.88 -7.42 -7.82
CA ALA A 161 34.95 -6.05 -8.36
C ALA A 161 33.71 -5.19 -8.03
N THR A 162 32.52 -5.78 -7.90
CA THR A 162 31.32 -5.06 -7.44
C THR A 162 31.37 -4.77 -5.95
N VAL A 163 31.88 -5.70 -5.13
CA VAL A 163 32.10 -5.46 -3.69
C VAL A 163 33.15 -4.37 -3.47
N TYR A 164 34.31 -4.44 -4.13
CA TYR A 164 35.33 -3.38 -4.08
C TYR A 164 34.76 -2.00 -4.44
N ARG A 165 34.01 -1.91 -5.54
CA ARG A 165 33.34 -0.68 -5.97
C ARG A 165 32.34 -0.15 -4.95
N LEU A 166 31.58 -1.02 -4.28
CA LEU A 166 30.63 -0.62 -3.24
C LEU A 166 31.35 -0.18 -1.94
N LEU A 167 32.42 -0.86 -1.53
CA LEU A 167 33.23 -0.46 -0.38
C LEU A 167 33.88 0.92 -0.61
N HIS A 168 34.44 1.18 -1.80
CA HIS A 168 34.90 2.52 -2.18
C HIS A 168 33.76 3.56 -2.20
N GLN A 169 32.54 3.20 -2.60
CA GLN A 169 31.37 4.09 -2.57
C GLN A 169 30.84 4.38 -1.15
N ALA A 170 31.36 3.70 -0.13
CA ALA A 170 31.11 3.95 1.29
C ALA A 170 32.33 4.56 2.01
N ASP A 171 33.30 5.08 1.26
CA ASP A 171 34.56 5.66 1.77
C ASP A 171 35.28 4.70 2.74
N THR A 172 35.24 3.40 2.44
CA THR A 172 35.86 2.37 3.27
C THR A 172 37.38 2.40 3.08
N PRO A 173 38.18 2.53 4.15
CA PRO A 173 39.62 2.36 4.05
C PRO A 173 39.92 0.90 3.70
N MET A 174 40.34 0.66 2.46
CA MET A 174 40.75 -0.68 2.03
C MET A 174 41.97 -1.10 2.84
N ARG A 175 41.86 -2.23 3.55
CA ARG A 175 43.01 -2.84 4.24
C ARG A 175 44.14 -3.05 3.23
N PRO A 176 45.41 -2.84 3.60
CA PRO A 176 46.54 -3.13 2.72
C PRO A 176 46.41 -4.53 2.12
N GLN A 177 46.93 -4.74 0.91
CA GLN A 177 47.02 -6.08 0.32
C GLN A 177 48.08 -6.92 1.05
N HIS A 178 47.74 -7.33 2.27
CA HIS A 178 48.40 -8.43 2.97
C HIS A 178 48.27 -9.66 2.07
N ARG A 179 49.35 -9.93 1.34
CA ARG A 179 49.57 -11.04 0.42
C ARG A 179 48.45 -12.09 0.44
N HIS A 180 47.64 -12.11 -0.62
CA HIS A 180 47.17 -13.39 -1.16
C HIS A 180 48.39 -14.13 -1.73
N GLY A 181 49.31 -14.52 -0.84
CA GLY A 181 50.33 -15.50 -1.15
C GLY A 181 49.63 -16.82 -1.48
N PRO A 182 50.25 -17.67 -2.31
CA PRO A 182 49.72 -19.01 -2.50
C PRO A 182 49.60 -19.70 -1.13
N ALA A 183 48.59 -20.54 -0.97
CA ALA A 183 48.59 -21.52 0.11
C ALA A 183 49.77 -22.47 -0.14
N GLY A 184 50.91 -22.15 0.47
CA GLY A 184 52.16 -22.84 0.24
C GLY A 184 52.06 -24.31 0.63
N GLN A 185 52.74 -25.16 -0.14
CA GLN A 185 52.94 -26.55 0.23
C GLN A 185 53.72 -26.60 1.55
N THR A 186 53.12 -27.18 2.59
CA THR A 186 53.83 -27.55 3.82
C THR A 186 53.55 -29.02 4.10
N GLY A 187 54.39 -29.89 3.55
CA GLY A 187 54.31 -31.34 3.78
C GLY A 187 54.89 -31.72 5.13
N ALA A 188 54.10 -32.39 5.96
CA ALA A 188 54.51 -33.23 7.08
C ALA A 188 53.31 -34.14 7.44
N ARG A 189 53.41 -35.46 7.51
CA ARG A 189 54.57 -36.37 7.40
C ARG A 189 54.34 -37.40 6.29
#